data_AF-A0A645ET47-F1
#
_entry.id   AF-A0A645ET47-F1
#
_cell.length_a   1.000
_cell.length_b   1.000
_cell.length_c   1.000
_cell.angle_alpha   90.00
_cell.angle_beta   90.00
_cell.angle_gamma   90.00
#
_symmetry.space_group_name_H-M   'P 1'
#
loop_
_entity.id
_entity.type
_entity.pdbx_description
1 polymer ?
#
loop_
_entity_poly.entity_id
_entity_poly.type
_entity_poly.pdbx_seq_one_letter_code
_entity_poly.pdbx_strand_id
1 'polypeptide(L)'
;MKKLYESSEKILFTDSIANQLVNEGRESYSRFDLNSRKIIQKGASVFLFTWLGDAANEGIAAILRSQGLIPYIHGPVVEFFGSGASEKNVTDCINHLKESPMPDVSVLLEDSKNLFREKWDWALPNSLLKKCYASQYLDMEEAWAWIHKF
;
A
#
# COMPACT_ATOMS: atom_id res chain seq x y z
N MET A 1 6.32 10.11 -4.82
CA MET A 1 5.82 11.25 -4.00
C MET A 1 6.73 11.59 -2.81
N LYS A 2 7.37 10.61 -2.13
CA LYS A 2 8.24 10.82 -0.95
C LYS A 2 9.26 11.97 -1.05
N LYS A 3 10.01 12.05 -2.16
CA LYS A 3 11.04 13.10 -2.39
C LYS A 3 10.51 14.53 -2.23
N LEU A 4 9.24 14.77 -2.52
CA LEU A 4 8.65 16.09 -2.36
C LEU A 4 8.56 16.53 -0.89
N TYR A 5 8.30 15.56 -0.01
CA TYR A 5 8.20 15.77 1.44
C TYR A 5 9.56 15.78 2.14
N GLU A 6 10.58 15.16 1.53
CA GLU A 6 11.98 15.22 1.99
C GLU A 6 12.67 16.54 1.61
N SER A 7 12.19 17.20 0.55
CA SER A 7 12.72 18.47 0.06
C SER A 7 12.01 19.67 0.69
N SER A 8 12.74 20.80 0.81
CA SER A 8 12.19 22.11 1.17
C SER A 8 11.94 23.02 -0.04
N GLU A 9 12.16 22.52 -1.26
CA GLU A 9 12.03 23.31 -2.49
C GLU A 9 10.58 23.75 -2.75
N LYS A 10 10.42 24.98 -3.22
CA LYS A 10 9.11 25.50 -3.63
C LYS A 10 8.72 24.87 -4.98
N ILE A 11 7.46 24.45 -5.11
CA ILE A 11 6.95 23.95 -6.38
C ILE A 11 6.55 25.15 -7.25
N LEU A 12 7.14 25.24 -8.44
CA LEU A 12 6.98 26.42 -9.32
C LEU A 12 5.61 26.48 -10.03
N PHE A 13 4.94 25.34 -10.22
CA PHE A 13 3.68 25.24 -10.95
C PHE A 13 2.45 25.21 -10.02
N THR A 14 2.58 25.66 -8.77
CA THR A 14 1.49 25.69 -7.79
C THR A 14 1.21 27.12 -7.32
N ASP A 15 -0.05 27.41 -7.00
CA ASP A 15 -0.42 28.66 -6.36
C ASP A 15 0.03 28.71 -4.88
N SER A 16 -0.29 29.79 -4.18
CA SER A 16 0.08 29.96 -2.78
C SER A 16 -0.60 28.94 -1.85
N ILE A 17 -1.84 28.54 -2.14
CA ILE A 17 -2.61 27.60 -1.31
C ILE A 17 -2.04 26.19 -1.46
N ALA A 18 -1.79 25.76 -2.70
CA ALA A 18 -1.17 24.47 -2.97
C ALA A 18 0.24 24.37 -2.38
N ASN A 19 1.05 25.43 -2.43
CA ASN A 19 2.33 25.47 -1.72
C ASN A 19 2.18 25.36 -0.20
N GLN A 20 1.16 26.01 0.38
CA GLN A 20 0.87 25.89 1.81
C GLN A 20 0.53 24.45 2.20
N LEU A 21 -0.36 23.78 1.47
CA LEU A 21 -0.74 22.38 1.72
C LEU A 21 0.46 21.43 1.65
N VAL A 22 1.37 21.65 0.68
CA VAL A 22 2.61 20.87 0.58
C VAL A 22 3.50 21.09 1.81
N ASN A 23 3.61 22.33 2.29
CA ASN A 23 4.38 22.64 3.50
C ASN A 23 3.76 22.00 4.75
N GLU A 24 2.44 22.04 4.93
CA GLU A 24 1.75 21.32 6.02
C GLU A 24 2.00 19.80 5.95
N GLY A 25 2.04 19.25 4.73
CA GLY A 25 2.42 17.86 4.49
C GLY A 25 3.87 17.56 4.88
N ARG A 26 4.82 18.45 4.55
CA ARG A 26 6.24 18.35 4.94
C ARG A 26 6.42 18.42 6.45
N GLU A 27 5.74 19.36 7.11
CA GLU A 27 5.72 19.46 8.56
C GLU A 27 5.19 18.18 9.20
N SER A 28 4.12 17.61 8.65
CA SER A 28 3.58 16.33 9.11
C SER A 28 4.54 15.17 8.88
N TYR A 29 5.17 15.09 7.71
CA TYR A 29 6.20 14.08 7.38
C TYR A 29 7.36 14.12 8.38
N SER A 30 7.87 15.31 8.68
CA SER A 30 8.93 15.51 9.67
C SER A 30 8.47 15.19 11.09
N ARG A 31 7.30 15.70 11.50
CA ARG A 31 6.73 15.49 12.86
C ARG A 31 6.53 14.02 13.19
N PHE A 32 6.17 13.21 12.20
CA PHE A 32 5.98 11.77 12.36
C PHE A 32 7.24 10.93 12.08
N ASP A 33 8.38 11.58 11.76
CA ASP A 33 9.64 10.94 11.37
C ASP A 33 9.45 9.89 10.26
N LEU A 34 8.64 10.21 9.25
CA LEU A 34 8.34 9.29 8.12
C LEU A 34 9.52 9.06 7.18
N ASN A 35 10.65 9.73 7.43
CA ASN A 35 11.90 9.41 6.78
C ASN A 35 12.49 8.09 7.28
N SER A 36 12.39 7.84 8.59
CA SER A 36 12.97 6.68 9.26
C SER A 36 11.91 5.64 9.61
N ARG A 37 10.68 6.07 9.89
CA ARG A 37 9.55 5.22 10.26
C ARG A 37 8.70 4.88 9.04
N LYS A 38 8.50 3.58 8.82
CA LYS A 38 7.58 3.05 7.79
C LYS A 38 6.21 2.70 8.36
N ILE A 39 6.09 2.56 9.68
CA ILE A 39 4.85 2.14 10.34
C ILE A 39 4.53 3.06 11.52
N ILE A 40 3.26 3.42 11.62
CA ILE A 40 2.73 4.24 12.71
C ILE A 40 1.42 3.65 13.18
N GLN A 41 1.31 3.36 14.47
CA GLN A 41 0.02 3.12 15.10
C GLN A 41 -0.57 4.41 15.68
N LYS A 42 -1.83 4.70 15.37
CA LYS A 42 -2.59 5.83 15.92
C LYS A 42 -4.00 5.38 16.29
N GLY A 43 -4.26 5.29 17.59
CA GLY A 43 -5.52 4.74 18.08
C GLY A 43 -5.70 3.27 17.65
N ALA A 44 -6.80 2.98 16.98
CA ALA A 44 -7.14 1.64 16.48
C ALA A 44 -6.64 1.38 15.04
N SER A 45 -6.02 2.36 14.39
CA SER A 45 -5.48 2.24 13.04
C SER A 45 -3.96 2.07 13.06
N VAL A 46 -3.46 1.25 12.13
CA VAL A 46 -2.04 1.08 11.85
C VAL A 46 -1.80 1.50 10.40
N PHE A 47 -0.85 2.41 10.19
CA PHE A 47 -0.53 2.97 8.89
C PHE A 47 0.85 2.49 8.45
N LEU A 48 0.91 1.79 7.32
CA LEU A 48 2.14 1.34 6.67
C LEU A 48 2.44 2.27 5.48
N PHE A 49 3.43 3.14 5.65
CA PHE A 49 3.88 4.09 4.64
C PHE A 49 4.86 3.42 3.69
N THR A 50 4.36 2.95 2.55
CA THR A 50 5.17 2.27 1.53
C THR A 50 5.84 3.27 0.60
N TRP A 51 5.19 4.41 0.35
CA TRP A 51 5.55 5.42 -0.65
C TRP A 51 5.58 4.91 -2.10
N LEU A 52 5.02 3.73 -2.35
CA LEU A 52 4.91 3.12 -3.68
C LEU A 52 3.67 3.63 -4.43
N GLY A 53 3.56 3.22 -5.69
CA GLY A 53 2.36 3.43 -6.50
C GLY A 53 1.20 2.52 -6.10
N ASP A 54 0.01 2.83 -6.63
CA ASP A 54 -1.23 2.12 -6.29
C ASP A 54 -1.15 0.63 -6.59
N ALA A 55 -0.58 0.23 -7.73
CA ALA A 55 -0.49 -1.18 -8.13
C ALA A 55 0.39 -2.02 -7.19
N ALA A 56 1.50 -1.45 -6.70
CA ALA A 56 2.35 -2.12 -5.72
C ALA A 56 1.70 -2.15 -4.33
N ASN A 57 0.97 -1.10 -3.94
CA ASN A 57 0.21 -1.09 -2.70
C ASN A 57 -0.95 -2.09 -2.71
N GLU A 58 -1.60 -2.28 -3.86
CA GLU A 58 -2.59 -3.34 -4.06
C GLU A 58 -1.96 -4.72 -3.96
N GLY A 59 -0.74 -4.92 -4.50
CA GLY A 59 0.06 -6.13 -4.31
C GLY A 59 0.38 -6.41 -2.83
N ILE A 60 0.91 -5.41 -2.11
CA ILE A 60 1.18 -5.52 -0.67
C ILE A 60 -0.11 -5.85 0.11
N ALA A 61 -1.21 -5.18 -0.20
CA ALA A 61 -2.50 -5.43 0.42
C ALA A 61 -3.01 -6.86 0.13
N ALA A 62 -2.88 -7.36 -1.11
CA ALA A 62 -3.26 -8.72 -1.46
C ALA A 62 -2.45 -9.76 -0.67
N ILE A 63 -1.13 -9.58 -0.58
CA ILE A 63 -0.24 -10.45 0.19
C ILE A 63 -0.62 -10.44 1.67
N LEU A 64 -0.71 -9.27 2.30
CA LEU A 64 -1.02 -9.16 3.72
C LEU A 64 -2.43 -9.67 4.05
N ARG A 65 -3.38 -9.53 3.12
CA ARG A 65 -4.72 -10.11 3.26
C ARG A 65 -4.70 -11.64 3.26
N SER A 66 -3.84 -12.26 2.45
CA SER A 66 -3.64 -13.72 2.50
C SER A 66 -3.08 -14.22 3.84
N GLN A 67 -2.44 -13.33 4.61
CA GLN A 67 -1.96 -13.60 5.96
C GLN A 67 -3.02 -13.32 7.05
N GLY A 68 -4.27 -13.03 6.65
CA GLY A 68 -5.38 -12.78 7.57
C GLY A 68 -5.51 -11.34 8.06
N LEU A 69 -4.69 -10.41 7.57
CA LEU A 69 -4.86 -8.98 7.85
C LEU A 69 -5.97 -8.36 6.97
N ILE A 70 -6.46 -7.19 7.36
CA ILE A 70 -7.51 -6.47 6.60
C ILE A 70 -6.95 -5.11 6.14
N PRO A 71 -6.19 -5.07 5.03
CA PRO A 71 -5.61 -3.84 4.52
C PRO A 71 -6.60 -3.03 3.69
N TYR A 72 -6.49 -1.71 3.85
CA TYR A 72 -7.15 -0.66 3.08
C TYR A 72 -6.09 0.26 2.46
N ILE A 73 -6.22 0.60 1.19
CA ILE A 73 -5.20 1.38 0.48
C ILE A 73 -5.64 2.85 0.44
N HIS A 74 -4.74 3.73 0.87
CA HIS A 74 -4.94 5.17 0.92
C HIS A 74 -3.71 5.87 0.31
N GLY A 75 -3.69 5.95 -1.03
CA GLY A 75 -2.57 6.52 -1.77
C GLY A 75 -1.25 5.82 -1.39
N PRO A 76 -0.25 6.54 -0.80
CA PRO A 76 1.05 5.94 -0.45
C PRO A 76 1.03 5.08 0.83
N VAL A 77 -0.15 4.82 1.41
CA VAL A 77 -0.31 4.15 2.71
C VAL A 77 -1.20 2.92 2.56
N VAL A 78 -0.81 1.84 3.23
CA VAL A 78 -1.69 0.70 3.52
C VAL A 78 -2.11 0.78 4.99
N GLU A 79 -3.39 1.03 5.22
CA GLU A 79 -3.98 1.11 6.56
C GLU A 79 -4.57 -0.25 6.98
N PHE A 80 -4.45 -0.56 8.26
CA PHE A 80 -5.06 -1.72 8.89
C PHE A 80 -5.94 -1.26 10.05
N PHE A 81 -7.12 -1.87 10.17
CA PHE A 81 -8.06 -1.59 11.24
C PHE A 81 -8.64 -2.90 11.81
N GLY A 82 -9.05 -2.87 13.09
CA GLY A 82 -9.79 -3.95 13.74
C GLY A 82 -9.03 -4.71 14.81
N SER A 83 -9.69 -5.70 15.41
CA SER A 83 -9.11 -6.53 16.48
C SER A 83 -7.92 -7.34 15.96
N GLY A 84 -6.71 -6.95 16.38
CA GLY A 84 -5.47 -7.57 15.92
C GLY A 84 -4.62 -6.71 14.98
N ALA A 85 -5.12 -5.55 14.53
CA ALA A 85 -4.28 -4.56 13.85
C ALA A 85 -3.41 -3.83 14.88
N SER A 86 -2.14 -4.21 14.97
CA SER A 86 -1.12 -3.50 15.75
C SER A 86 0.17 -3.35 14.93
N GLU A 87 0.97 -2.34 15.24
CA GLU A 87 2.28 -2.14 14.62
C GLU A 87 3.13 -3.42 14.72
N LYS A 88 3.08 -4.09 15.87
CA LYS A 88 3.75 -5.37 16.08
C LYS A 88 3.24 -6.46 15.14
N ASN A 89 1.94 -6.70 15.08
CA ASN A 89 1.39 -7.79 14.26
C ASN A 89 1.65 -7.60 12.77
N VAL A 90 1.57 -6.37 12.27
CA VAL A 90 1.92 -6.06 10.87
C VAL A 90 3.42 -6.29 10.63
N THR A 91 4.27 -5.85 11.56
CA THR A 91 5.73 -6.06 11.48
C THR A 91 6.11 -7.54 11.51
N ASP A 92 5.54 -8.30 12.44
CA ASP A 92 5.77 -9.75 12.60
C ASP A 92 5.31 -10.50 11.34
N CYS A 93 4.15 -10.13 10.78
CA CYS A 93 3.65 -10.67 9.52
C CYS A 93 4.61 -10.40 8.35
N ILE A 94 5.08 -9.15 8.18
CA ILE A 94 6.03 -8.81 7.13
C ILE A 94 7.35 -9.57 7.31
N ASN A 95 7.85 -9.70 8.54
CA ASN A 95 9.08 -10.45 8.81
C ASN A 95 8.93 -11.95 8.50
N HIS A 96 7.78 -12.55 8.81
CA HIS A 96 7.48 -13.92 8.44
C HIS A 96 7.43 -14.11 6.91
N LEU A 97 6.85 -13.14 6.18
CA LEU A 97 6.80 -13.19 4.72
C LEU A 97 8.19 -13.18 4.08
N LYS A 98 9.19 -12.52 4.68
CA LYS A 98 10.58 -12.51 4.17
C LYS A 98 11.22 -13.90 4.17
N GLU A 99 10.72 -14.84 4.97
CA GLU A 99 11.22 -16.22 5.05
C GLU A 99 10.50 -17.16 4.06
N SER A 100 9.45 -16.67 3.41
CA SER A 100 8.61 -17.44 2.48
C SER A 100 8.92 -17.07 1.02
N PRO A 101 8.61 -17.95 0.05
CA PRO A 101 8.64 -17.57 -1.36
C PRO A 101 7.52 -16.58 -1.67
N MET A 102 7.68 -15.81 -2.75
CA MET A 102 6.62 -14.94 -3.25
C MET A 102 5.36 -15.76 -3.57
N PRO A 103 4.19 -15.39 -3.04
CA PRO A 103 2.95 -16.12 -3.31
C PRO A 103 2.51 -15.97 -4.77
N ASP A 104 1.91 -17.04 -5.31
CA ASP A 104 1.31 -17.02 -6.64
C ASP A 104 0.09 -16.08 -6.66
N VAL A 105 0.05 -15.18 -7.64
CA VAL A 105 -1.03 -14.21 -7.82
C VAL A 105 -2.39 -14.87 -7.98
N SER A 106 -2.44 -16.02 -8.66
CA SER A 106 -3.69 -16.78 -8.83
C SER A 106 -4.25 -17.23 -7.48
N VAL A 107 -3.39 -17.64 -6.55
CA VAL A 107 -3.76 -18.02 -5.18
C VAL A 107 -4.22 -16.80 -4.39
N LEU A 108 -3.51 -15.67 -4.48
CA LEU A 108 -3.89 -14.43 -3.80
C LEU A 108 -5.27 -13.91 -4.22
N LEU A 109 -5.63 -14.12 -5.49
CA LEU A 109 -6.89 -13.65 -6.06
C LEU A 109 -8.03 -14.67 -5.95
N GLU A 110 -7.79 -15.88 -5.43
CA GLU A 110 -8.79 -16.96 -5.49
C GLU A 110 -10.09 -16.59 -4.76
N ASP A 111 -9.95 -16.05 -3.54
CA ASP A 111 -11.06 -15.59 -2.68
C ASP A 111 -11.29 -14.07 -2.73
N SER A 112 -10.68 -13.39 -3.70
CA SER A 112 -10.80 -11.94 -3.82
C SER A 112 -12.21 -11.52 -4.21
N LYS A 113 -12.72 -10.51 -3.51
CA LYS A 113 -14.03 -9.89 -3.78
C LYS A 113 -13.80 -8.56 -4.49
N ASN A 114 -14.77 -8.16 -5.32
CA ASN A 114 -14.77 -6.87 -6.02
C ASN A 114 -13.62 -6.68 -7.03
N LEU A 115 -13.37 -7.69 -7.87
CA LEU A 115 -12.42 -7.59 -8.99
C LEU A 115 -12.92 -6.75 -10.17
N PHE A 116 -14.22 -6.41 -10.21
CA PHE A 116 -14.78 -5.55 -11.25
C PHE A 116 -14.33 -4.10 -11.06
N ARG A 117 -13.51 -3.60 -11.96
CA ARG A 117 -12.99 -2.22 -11.99
C ARG A 117 -13.46 -1.49 -13.24
N GLU A 118 -13.43 -2.17 -14.38
CA GLU A 118 -13.78 -1.61 -15.67
C GLU A 118 -15.21 -1.95 -16.08
N LYS A 119 -15.74 -1.17 -17.01
CA LYS A 119 -17.14 -1.25 -17.48
C LYS A 119 -17.55 -2.64 -17.98
N TRP A 120 -16.60 -3.44 -18.49
CA TRP A 120 -16.87 -4.72 -19.15
C TRP A 120 -16.41 -5.94 -18.36
N ASP A 121 -15.89 -5.75 -17.14
CA ASP A 121 -15.36 -6.85 -16.35
C ASP A 121 -16.42 -7.90 -15.99
N TRP A 122 -17.69 -7.49 -15.88
CA TRP A 122 -18.83 -8.38 -15.64
C TRP A 122 -19.02 -9.44 -16.75
N ALA A 123 -18.52 -9.18 -17.96
CA ALA A 123 -18.63 -10.08 -19.10
C ALA A 123 -17.45 -11.07 -19.20
N LEU A 124 -16.40 -10.90 -18.38
CA LEU A 124 -15.22 -11.77 -18.42
C LEU A 124 -15.46 -13.07 -17.63
N PRO A 125 -15.03 -14.24 -18.16
CA PRO A 125 -14.91 -15.43 -17.35
C PRO A 125 -13.99 -15.16 -16.15
N ASN A 126 -14.29 -15.77 -15.00
CA ASN A 126 -13.60 -15.48 -13.74
C ASN A 126 -12.06 -15.65 -13.84
N SER A 127 -11.59 -16.69 -14.54
CA SER A 127 -10.16 -16.92 -14.77
C SER A 127 -9.49 -15.82 -15.60
N LEU A 128 -10.21 -15.23 -16.57
CA LEU A 128 -9.71 -14.13 -17.37
C LEU A 128 -9.78 -12.81 -16.59
N LEU A 129 -10.85 -12.60 -15.82
CA LEU A 129 -10.99 -11.44 -14.93
C LEU A 129 -9.81 -11.34 -13.95
N LYS A 130 -9.45 -12.45 -13.28
CA LYS A 130 -8.29 -12.50 -12.37
C LYS A 130 -6.99 -12.14 -13.07
N LYS A 131 -6.77 -12.63 -14.30
CA LYS A 131 -5.57 -12.30 -15.11
C LYS A 131 -5.54 -10.84 -15.52
N CYS A 132 -6.67 -10.30 -16.00
CA CYS A 132 -6.80 -8.90 -16.37
C CYS A 132 -6.59 -7.98 -15.17
N TYR A 133 -7.13 -8.35 -14.00
CA TYR A 133 -6.94 -7.60 -12.76
C TYR A 133 -5.47 -7.59 -12.35
N ALA A 134 -4.85 -8.77 -12.27
CA ALA A 134 -3.45 -8.92 -11.91
C ALA A 134 -2.55 -8.11 -12.83
N SER A 135 -2.77 -8.17 -14.13
CA SER A 135 -1.94 -7.47 -15.11
C SER A 135 -2.06 -5.94 -15.06
N GLN A 136 -3.19 -5.41 -14.60
CA GLN A 136 -3.47 -3.96 -14.66
C GLN A 136 -3.29 -3.27 -13.31
N TYR A 137 -3.55 -3.97 -12.22
CA TYR A 137 -3.65 -3.37 -10.88
C TYR A 137 -2.71 -3.98 -9.86
N LEU A 138 -1.91 -4.99 -10.20
CA LEU A 138 -0.92 -5.56 -9.29
C LEU A 138 0.48 -5.41 -9.85
N ASP A 139 1.34 -4.75 -9.09
CA ASP A 139 2.79 -4.82 -9.27
C ASP A 139 3.38 -5.69 -8.17
N MET A 140 3.40 -6.99 -8.43
CA MET A 140 3.85 -7.99 -7.45
C MET A 140 5.35 -7.97 -7.24
N GLU A 141 6.11 -7.63 -8.28
CA GLU A 141 7.57 -7.53 -8.19
C GLU A 141 7.97 -6.35 -7.29
N GLU A 142 7.39 -5.17 -7.50
CA GLU A 142 7.65 -4.00 -6.65
C GLU A 142 7.14 -4.21 -5.22
N ALA A 143 5.93 -4.78 -5.06
CA ALA A 143 5.37 -5.13 -3.75
C ALA A 143 6.28 -6.08 -2.97
N TRP A 144 6.73 -7.17 -3.61
CA TRP A 144 7.58 -8.18 -2.97
C TRP A 144 8.98 -7.65 -2.66
N ALA A 145 9.57 -6.89 -3.58
CA ALA A 145 10.85 -6.23 -3.36
C ALA A 145 10.79 -5.24 -2.19
N TRP A 146 9.67 -4.55 -2.00
CA TRP A 146 9.47 -3.67 -0.86
C TRP A 146 9.35 -4.44 0.47
N ILE A 147 8.58 -5.53 0.50
CA ILE A 147 8.43 -6.41 1.68
C ILE A 147 9.81 -6.90 2.15
N HIS A 148 10.69 -7.31 1.24
CA HIS A 148 12.04 -7.74 1.60
C HIS A 148 12.94 -6.61 2.11
N LYS A 149 12.69 -5.36 1.72
CA LYS A 149 13.42 -4.17 2.19
C LYS A 149 12.79 -3.51 3.43
N PHE A 150 11.68 -4.05 3.93
CA PHE A 150 10.94 -3.48 5.06
C PHE A 150 11.80 -3.38 6.32
#